data_AF-A0A6H1R6Y0-F1
#
_entry.id   AF-A0A6H1R6Y0-F1
#
_cell.length_a   1.000
_cell.length_b   1.000
_cell.length_c   1.000
_cell.angle_alpha   90.00
_cell.angle_beta   90.00
_cell.angle_gamma   90.00
#
_symmetry.space_group_name_H-M   'P 1'
#
loop_
_entity.id
_entity.type
_entity.pdbx_description
1 polymer ?
#
loop_
_entity_poly.entity_id
_entity_poly.type
_entity_poly.pdbx_seq_one_letter_code
_entity_poly.pdbx_strand_id
1 'polypeptide(L)'
;MLIRRLARPMLAATYIYDGIGALRDAPTHAKAAAPLLEKTTAPLKDSLPERFPTDPETLVRIDGVVKIGAGALLALGKFPRLAALLLAGSTVPTTLAAHAFWEIDNPQERANQQIHFLKNIGLLGGLLITAVDTGGKPSVGYRAKRRARKVAKHTHHSVGAVKGAAKARK
;
A
#
# COMPACT_ATOMS: atom_id res chain seq x y z
N MET A 1 -12.44 -13.01 13.15
CA MET A 1 -12.72 -13.00 11.70
C MET A 1 -13.78 -11.98 11.29
N LEU A 2 -14.68 -11.55 12.19
CA LEU A 2 -15.71 -10.55 11.90
C LEU A 2 -15.16 -9.12 11.76
N ILE A 3 -14.29 -8.68 12.69
CA ILE A 3 -13.71 -7.31 12.69
C ILE A 3 -13.09 -6.96 11.34
N ARG A 4 -12.37 -7.89 10.69
CA ARG A 4 -11.69 -7.64 9.41
C ARG A 4 -12.67 -7.48 8.24
N ARG A 5 -13.82 -8.17 8.30
CA ARG A 5 -14.86 -8.07 7.28
C ARG A 5 -15.59 -6.73 7.34
N LEU A 6 -15.54 -6.04 8.48
CA LEU A 6 -16.11 -4.71 8.65
C LEU A 6 -15.06 -3.62 8.45
N ALA A 7 -13.89 -3.77 9.09
CA ALA A 7 -12.83 -2.78 9.06
C ALA A 7 -12.28 -2.51 7.65
N ARG A 8 -12.14 -3.55 6.81
CA ARG A 8 -11.58 -3.38 5.46
C ARG A 8 -12.51 -2.59 4.52
N PRO A 9 -13.82 -2.90 4.43
CA PRO A 9 -14.76 -2.02 3.73
C PRO A 9 -14.81 -0.61 4.30
N MET A 10 -14.76 -0.44 5.62
CA MET A 10 -14.77 0.89 6.24
C MET A 10 -13.52 1.71 5.86
N LEU A 11 -12.33 1.11 5.91
CA LEU A 11 -11.10 1.76 5.45
C LEU A 11 -11.16 2.06 3.95
N ALA A 12 -11.64 1.10 3.15
CA ALA A 12 -11.73 1.25 1.70
C ALA A 12 -12.70 2.35 1.26
N ALA A 13 -13.78 2.58 2.00
CA ALA A 13 -14.82 3.55 1.66
C ALA A 13 -14.26 4.96 1.44
N THR A 14 -13.38 5.43 2.33
CA THR A 14 -12.74 6.75 2.19
C THR A 14 -11.94 6.84 0.88
N TYR A 15 -11.13 5.83 0.59
CA TYR A 15 -10.32 5.83 -0.64
C TYR A 15 -11.16 5.74 -1.91
N ILE A 16 -12.22 4.93 -1.92
CA ILE A 16 -13.12 4.85 -3.08
C ILE A 16 -13.79 6.20 -3.31
N TYR A 17 -14.26 6.86 -2.25
CA TYR A 17 -14.87 8.18 -2.34
C TYR A 17 -13.89 9.22 -2.88
N ASP A 18 -12.68 9.29 -2.32
CA ASP A 18 -11.63 10.21 -2.77
C ASP A 18 -11.23 9.93 -4.23
N GLY A 19 -11.14 8.66 -4.63
CA GLY A 19 -10.81 8.28 -5.99
C GLY A 19 -11.90 8.67 -7.00
N ILE A 20 -13.18 8.57 -6.62
CA ILE A 20 -14.29 9.06 -7.45
C ILE A 20 -14.21 10.58 -7.60
N GLY A 21 -13.89 11.30 -6.52
CA GLY A 21 -13.66 12.76 -6.57
C GLY A 21 -12.54 13.12 -7.54
N ALA A 22 -11.39 12.43 -7.41
CA ALA A 22 -10.22 12.63 -8.28
C ALA A 22 -10.55 12.43 -9.77
N LEU A 23 -11.42 11.47 -10.11
CA LEU A 23 -11.83 11.24 -11.50
C LEU A 23 -12.89 12.23 -11.99
N ARG A 24 -13.78 12.69 -11.11
CA ARG A 24 -14.84 13.63 -11.47
C ARG A 24 -14.35 15.05 -11.68
N ASP A 25 -13.33 15.47 -10.92
CA ASP A 25 -12.77 16.82 -11.00
C ASP A 25 -11.23 16.80 -11.05
N ALA A 26 -10.71 16.01 -12.01
CA ALA A 26 -9.27 15.89 -12.22
C ALA A 26 -8.56 17.24 -12.41
N PRO A 27 -9.11 18.24 -13.14
CA PRO A 27 -8.45 19.53 -13.33
C PRO A 27 -8.25 20.32 -12.04
N THR A 28 -9.23 20.34 -11.13
CA THR A 28 -9.09 21.05 -9.84
C THR A 28 -8.06 20.37 -8.95
N HIS A 29 -8.11 19.04 -8.88
CA HIS A 29 -7.14 18.26 -8.11
C HIS A 29 -5.72 18.37 -8.69
N ALA A 30 -5.58 18.44 -10.01
CA ALA A 30 -4.32 18.64 -10.70
C ALA A 30 -3.69 20.00 -10.35
N LYS A 31 -4.50 21.07 -10.30
CA LYS A 31 -4.05 22.40 -9.87
C LYS A 31 -3.55 22.39 -8.43
N ALA A 32 -4.25 21.71 -7.52
CA ALA A 32 -3.82 21.57 -6.13
C ALA A 32 -2.52 20.75 -6.00
N ALA A 33 -2.32 19.74 -6.85
CA ALA A 33 -1.13 18.90 -6.83
C ALA A 33 0.08 19.51 -7.55
N ALA A 34 -0.12 20.48 -8.45
CA ALA A 34 0.92 21.06 -9.30
C ALA A 34 2.17 21.52 -8.53
N PRO A 35 2.08 22.28 -7.40
CA PRO A 35 3.26 22.74 -6.67
C PRO A 35 4.09 21.59 -6.11
N LEU A 36 3.44 20.51 -5.63
CA LEU A 36 4.12 19.34 -5.11
C LEU A 36 4.74 18.51 -6.24
N LEU A 37 4.01 18.35 -7.35
CA LEU A 37 4.48 17.63 -8.53
C LEU A 37 5.69 18.31 -9.16
N GLU A 38 5.71 19.63 -9.27
CA GLU A 38 6.88 20.37 -9.74
C GLU A 38 8.08 20.18 -8.81
N LYS A 39 7.89 20.34 -7.49
CA LYS A 39 8.95 20.14 -6.49
C LYS A 39 9.55 18.73 -6.51
N THR A 40 8.76 17.72 -6.87
CA THR A 40 9.17 16.30 -6.85
C THR A 40 9.66 15.79 -8.20
N THR A 41 9.08 16.26 -9.31
CA THR A 41 9.44 15.80 -10.66
C THR A 41 10.62 16.57 -11.26
N ALA A 42 10.77 17.87 -10.96
CA ALA A 42 11.87 18.66 -11.50
C ALA A 42 13.27 18.10 -11.15
N PRO A 43 13.54 17.63 -9.91
CA PRO A 43 14.83 17.02 -9.55
C PRO A 43 15.03 15.62 -10.14
N LEU A 44 13.95 14.93 -10.53
CA LEU A 44 13.97 13.55 -11.00
C LEU A 44 13.87 13.44 -12.53
N LYS A 45 13.71 14.56 -13.23
CA LYS A 45 13.42 14.62 -14.67
C LYS A 45 14.44 13.85 -15.52
N ASP A 46 15.72 13.91 -15.16
CA ASP A 46 16.81 13.24 -15.89
C ASP A 46 16.93 11.74 -15.57
N SER A 47 16.30 11.28 -14.48
CA SER A 47 16.30 9.87 -14.05
C SER A 47 14.98 9.14 -14.35
N LEU A 48 13.96 9.86 -14.82
CA LEU A 48 12.67 9.28 -15.16
C LEU A 48 12.68 8.68 -16.57
N PRO A 49 12.06 7.51 -16.79
CA PRO A 49 11.86 6.99 -18.13
C PRO A 49 11.10 8.01 -19.00
N GLU A 50 11.46 8.16 -20.27
CA GLU A 50 10.78 9.10 -21.19
C GLU A 50 9.26 8.89 -21.28
N ARG A 51 8.77 7.68 -20.99
CA ARG A 51 7.35 7.33 -20.98
C ARG A 51 6.62 7.66 -19.67
N PHE A 52 7.31 8.22 -18.68
CA PHE A 52 6.70 8.52 -17.40
C PHE A 52 5.74 9.71 -17.56
N PRO A 53 4.45 9.57 -17.19
CA PRO A 53 3.50 10.66 -17.31
C PRO A 53 3.88 11.77 -16.32
N THR A 54 4.24 12.94 -16.84
CA THR A 54 4.53 14.14 -16.05
C THR A 54 3.34 15.10 -15.96
N ASP A 55 2.29 14.84 -16.73
CA ASP A 55 1.06 15.65 -16.72
C ASP A 55 0.30 15.48 -15.40
N PRO A 56 0.06 16.57 -14.63
CA PRO A 56 -0.65 16.52 -13.36
C PRO A 56 -2.04 15.90 -13.43
N GLU A 57 -2.80 16.17 -14.50
CA GLU A 57 -4.15 15.64 -14.64
C GLU A 57 -4.12 14.12 -14.86
N THR A 58 -3.21 13.63 -15.70
CA THR A 58 -2.99 12.20 -15.91
C THR A 58 -2.59 11.50 -14.60
N LEU A 59 -1.71 12.09 -13.80
CA LEU A 59 -1.30 11.54 -12.50
C LEU A 59 -2.46 11.47 -11.51
N VAL A 60 -3.29 12.51 -11.44
CA VAL A 60 -4.51 12.52 -10.62
C VAL A 60 -5.50 11.46 -11.06
N ARG A 61 -5.70 11.27 -12.38
CA ARG A 61 -6.56 10.21 -12.91
C ARG A 61 -6.04 8.82 -12.56
N ILE A 62 -4.73 8.60 -12.67
CA ILE A 62 -4.08 7.35 -12.25
C ILE A 62 -4.31 7.09 -10.77
N ASP A 63 -4.08 8.10 -9.91
CA ASP A 63 -4.34 8.02 -8.47
C ASP A 63 -5.81 7.64 -8.17
N GLY A 64 -6.76 8.28 -8.85
CA GLY A 64 -8.19 7.96 -8.73
C GLY A 64 -8.51 6.50 -9.09
N VAL A 65 -7.98 6.01 -10.20
CA VAL A 65 -8.16 4.59 -10.61
C VAL A 65 -7.52 3.65 -9.59
N VAL A 66 -6.32 3.96 -9.09
CA VAL A 66 -5.62 3.15 -8.07
C VAL A 66 -6.45 3.11 -6.79
N LYS A 67 -6.95 4.24 -6.31
CA LYS A 67 -7.77 4.34 -5.10
C LYS A 67 -9.05 3.52 -5.20
N ILE A 68 -9.78 3.63 -6.31
CA ILE A 68 -11.01 2.85 -6.53
C ILE A 68 -10.68 1.35 -6.64
N GLY A 69 -9.69 0.98 -7.46
CA GLY A 69 -9.33 -0.42 -7.70
C GLY A 69 -8.78 -1.10 -6.45
N ALA A 70 -7.81 -0.48 -5.78
CA ALA A 70 -7.24 -0.99 -4.54
C ALA A 70 -8.27 -0.95 -3.40
N GLY A 71 -9.10 0.09 -3.31
CA GLY A 71 -10.22 0.17 -2.36
C GLY A 71 -11.20 -1.00 -2.55
N ALA A 72 -11.65 -1.27 -3.77
CA ALA A 72 -12.54 -2.39 -4.07
C ALA A 72 -11.90 -3.74 -3.71
N LEU A 73 -10.62 -3.96 -4.08
CA LEU A 73 -9.87 -5.16 -3.71
C LEU A 73 -9.77 -5.32 -2.18
N LEU A 74 -9.48 -4.24 -1.47
CA LEU A 74 -9.40 -4.23 -0.01
C LEU A 74 -10.75 -4.58 0.63
N ALA A 75 -11.83 -3.94 0.18
CA ALA A 75 -13.20 -4.16 0.66
C ALA A 75 -13.65 -5.61 0.45
N LEU A 76 -13.39 -6.17 -0.74
CA LEU A 76 -13.67 -7.57 -1.07
C LEU A 76 -12.72 -8.56 -0.37
N GLY A 77 -11.65 -8.07 0.26
CA GLY A 77 -10.63 -8.89 0.90
C GLY A 77 -9.75 -9.67 -0.09
N LYS A 78 -9.68 -9.25 -1.36
CA LYS A 78 -8.85 -9.84 -2.41
C LYS A 78 -7.51 -9.12 -2.44
N PHE A 79 -6.41 -9.86 -2.24
CA PHE A 79 -5.05 -9.30 -2.09
C PHE A 79 -4.97 -8.10 -1.12
N PRO A 80 -5.53 -8.20 0.10
CA PRO A 80 -5.72 -7.06 0.99
C PRO A 80 -4.41 -6.38 1.39
N ARG A 81 -3.30 -7.13 1.41
CA ARG A 81 -1.98 -6.58 1.73
C ARG A 81 -1.42 -5.69 0.62
N LEU A 82 -1.56 -6.14 -0.64
CA LEU A 82 -1.13 -5.35 -1.79
C LEU A 82 -2.03 -4.12 -1.96
N ALA A 83 -3.35 -4.31 -1.85
CA ALA A 83 -4.30 -3.21 -1.87
C ALA A 83 -3.99 -2.17 -0.80
N ALA A 84 -3.72 -2.58 0.43
CA ALA A 84 -3.37 -1.67 1.50
C ALA A 84 -2.05 -0.93 1.26
N LEU A 85 -1.03 -1.60 0.69
CA LEU A 85 0.23 -0.94 0.33
C LEU A 85 0.06 0.08 -0.80
N LEU A 86 -0.75 -0.23 -1.81
CA LEU A 86 -1.05 0.70 -2.89
C LEU A 86 -1.75 1.95 -2.36
N LEU A 87 -2.78 1.76 -1.53
CA LEU A 87 -3.49 2.86 -0.90
C LEU A 87 -2.55 3.68 0.01
N ALA A 88 -1.72 3.01 0.81
CA ALA A 88 -0.78 3.69 1.70
C ALA A 88 0.23 4.54 0.91
N GLY A 89 0.72 4.01 -0.21
CA GLY A 89 1.58 4.72 -1.15
C GLY A 89 0.90 5.94 -1.77
N SER A 90 -0.40 5.86 -2.10
CA SER A 90 -1.15 7.02 -2.61
C SER A 90 -1.46 8.08 -1.54
N THR A 91 -1.68 7.67 -0.29
CA THR A 91 -2.10 8.59 0.79
C THR A 91 -1.03 9.63 1.08
N VAL A 92 0.25 9.26 1.06
CA VAL A 92 1.35 10.16 1.40
C VAL A 92 1.44 11.38 0.46
N PRO A 93 1.62 11.22 -0.87
CA PRO A 93 1.71 12.37 -1.77
C PRO A 93 0.41 13.18 -1.81
N THR A 94 -0.75 12.51 -1.77
CA THR A 94 -2.05 13.21 -1.81
C THR A 94 -2.33 14.02 -0.55
N THR A 95 -1.88 13.54 0.62
CA THR A 95 -1.99 14.30 1.88
C THR A 95 -1.05 15.50 1.90
N LEU A 96 0.18 15.34 1.39
CA LEU A 96 1.13 16.45 1.28
C LEU A 96 0.64 17.53 0.32
N ALA A 97 -0.01 17.14 -0.79
CA ALA A 97 -0.56 18.10 -1.75
C ALA A 97 -1.79 18.84 -1.21
N ALA A 98 -2.70 18.15 -0.52
CA ALA A 98 -3.99 18.71 -0.13
C ALA A 98 -4.02 19.35 1.27
N HIS A 99 -3.16 18.91 2.18
CA HIS A 99 -3.28 19.21 3.62
C HIS A 99 -1.93 19.61 4.26
N ALA A 100 -1.11 20.37 3.53
CA ALA A 100 0.13 20.97 4.04
C ALA A 100 -0.16 22.12 5.03
N PHE A 101 -0.68 21.78 6.21
CA PHE A 101 -1.14 22.77 7.21
C PHE A 101 -0.05 23.76 7.66
N TRP A 102 1.23 23.38 7.54
CA TRP A 102 2.38 24.24 7.86
C TRP A 102 2.56 25.41 6.87
N GLU A 103 1.90 25.39 5.71
CA GLU A 103 1.94 26.47 4.72
C GLU A 103 0.78 27.48 4.88
N ILE A 104 -0.11 27.29 5.87
CA ILE A 104 -1.32 28.09 6.05
C ILE A 104 -1.15 29.12 7.15
N ASP A 105 -1.32 30.41 6.84
CA ASP A 105 -1.14 31.49 7.81
C ASP A 105 -2.34 31.68 8.76
N ASN A 106 -3.57 31.51 8.25
CA ASN A 106 -4.77 31.67 9.05
C ASN A 106 -4.86 30.57 10.14
N PRO A 107 -4.91 30.92 11.44
CA PRO A 107 -4.89 29.93 12.52
C PRO A 107 -6.07 28.95 12.51
N GLN A 108 -7.27 29.41 12.13
CA GLN A 108 -8.47 28.58 12.11
C GLN A 108 -8.42 27.57 10.96
N GLU A 109 -7.97 28.02 9.79
CA GLU A 109 -7.81 27.17 8.62
C GLU A 109 -6.68 26.16 8.80
N ARG A 110 -5.55 26.59 9.39
CA ARG A 110 -4.44 25.71 9.78
C ARG A 110 -4.92 24.58 10.69
N ALA A 111 -5.73 24.89 11.71
CA ALA A 111 -6.26 23.89 12.63
C ALA A 111 -7.16 22.86 11.91
N ASN A 112 -8.03 23.32 11.00
CA ASN A 112 -8.86 22.42 10.20
C ASN A 112 -8.01 21.49 9.32
N GLN A 113 -7.00 22.04 8.66
CA GLN A 113 -6.12 21.30 7.76
C GLN A 113 -5.23 20.29 8.52
N GLN A 114 -4.80 20.66 9.72
CA GLN A 114 -4.13 19.75 10.64
C GLN A 114 -5.03 18.57 11.03
N ILE A 115 -6.33 18.79 11.28
CA ILE A 115 -7.28 17.70 11.55
C ILE A 115 -7.39 16.75 10.35
N HIS A 116 -7.46 17.27 9.13
CA HIS A 116 -7.48 16.44 7.91
C HIS A 116 -6.19 15.62 7.75
N PHE A 117 -5.04 16.25 7.98
CA PHE A 117 -3.74 15.58 8.01
C PHE A 117 -3.70 14.43 9.02
N LEU A 118 -4.17 14.66 10.26
CA LEU A 118 -4.23 13.64 11.30
C LEU A 118 -5.19 12.49 10.95
N LYS A 119 -6.33 12.78 10.30
CA LYS A 119 -7.25 11.74 9.81
C LYS A 119 -6.54 10.84 8.79
N ASN A 120 -5.80 11.42 7.85
CA ASN A 120 -5.05 10.66 6.86
C ASN A 120 -3.94 9.81 7.48
N ILE A 121 -3.25 10.32 8.52
CA ILE A 121 -2.30 9.51 9.31
C ILE A 121 -3.00 8.32 9.97
N GLY A 122 -4.17 8.54 10.59
CA GLY A 122 -4.95 7.47 11.19
C GLY A 122 -5.34 6.39 10.17
N LEU A 123 -5.78 6.81 8.98
CA LEU A 123 -6.10 5.90 7.88
C LEU A 123 -4.86 5.15 7.38
N LEU A 124 -3.71 5.83 7.25
CA LEU A 124 -2.44 5.24 6.88
C LEU A 124 -2.01 4.17 7.90
N GLY A 125 -2.16 4.45 9.20
CA GLY A 125 -1.92 3.47 10.26
C GLY A 125 -2.79 2.20 10.09
N GLY A 126 -4.08 2.37 9.80
CA GLY A 126 -5.00 1.26 9.52
C GLY A 126 -4.60 0.44 8.28
N LEU A 127 -4.12 1.10 7.23
CA LEU A 127 -3.59 0.44 6.04
C LEU A 127 -2.30 -0.33 6.33
N LEU A 128 -1.35 0.26 7.06
CA LEU A 128 -0.08 -0.40 7.39
C LEU A 128 -0.31 -1.66 8.25
N ILE A 129 -1.22 -1.60 9.23
CA ILE A 129 -1.64 -2.78 9.99
C ILE A 129 -2.22 -3.84 9.04
N THR A 130 -3.04 -3.43 8.08
CA THR A 130 -3.64 -4.35 7.10
C THR A 130 -2.59 -4.95 6.15
N ALA A 131 -1.55 -4.20 5.79
CA ALA A 131 -0.46 -4.65 4.95
C ALA A 131 0.37 -5.76 5.59
N VAL A 132 0.48 -5.78 6.92
CA VAL A 132 1.17 -6.84 7.67
C VAL A 132 0.25 -7.93 8.21
N ASP A 133 -1.07 -7.73 8.19
CA ASP A 133 -2.04 -8.72 8.66
C ASP A 133 -2.02 -10.01 7.82
N THR A 134 -1.67 -11.13 8.46
CA THR A 134 -1.57 -12.45 7.82
C THR A 134 -2.87 -13.26 7.88
N GLY A 135 -3.98 -12.70 8.38
CA GLY A 135 -5.24 -13.45 8.38
C GLY A 135 -5.32 -14.54 9.44
N GLY A 136 -4.35 -14.62 10.37
CA GLY A 136 -4.12 -15.79 11.22
C GLY A 136 -3.45 -16.97 10.51
N LYS A 137 -3.05 -16.81 9.24
CA LYS A 137 -2.32 -17.82 8.47
C LYS A 137 -0.81 -17.59 8.63
N PRO A 138 0.01 -18.64 8.71
CA PRO A 138 1.46 -18.46 8.73
C PRO A 138 1.94 -17.71 7.48
N SER A 139 2.89 -16.79 7.66
CA SER A 139 3.43 -15.96 6.58
C SER A 139 4.02 -16.81 5.44
N VAL A 140 4.13 -16.24 4.24
CA VAL A 140 4.71 -16.94 3.08
C VAL A 140 6.15 -17.37 3.36
N GLY A 141 6.96 -16.51 4.00
CA GLY A 141 8.31 -16.84 4.44
C GLY A 141 8.34 -17.99 5.44
N TYR A 142 7.40 -18.02 6.40
CA TYR A 142 7.27 -19.15 7.33
C TYR A 142 6.95 -20.45 6.59
N ARG A 143 6.01 -20.41 5.63
CA ARG A 143 5.64 -21.60 4.82
C ARG A 143 6.82 -22.08 3.96
N ALA A 144 7.57 -21.16 3.35
CA ALA A 144 8.76 -21.48 2.56
C ALA A 144 9.83 -22.13 3.44
N LYS A 145 10.16 -21.53 4.59
CA LYS A 145 11.15 -22.06 5.55
C LYS A 145 10.73 -23.43 6.10
N ARG A 146 9.44 -23.64 6.37
CA ARG A 146 8.92 -24.93 6.82
C ARG A 146 9.04 -26.02 5.74
N ARG A 147 8.78 -25.69 4.48
CA ARG A 147 8.98 -26.62 3.34
C ARG A 147 10.45 -26.96 3.16
N ALA A 148 11.34 -25.95 3.17
CA ALA A 148 12.78 -26.16 3.07
C ALA A 148 13.31 -27.05 4.21
N ARG A 149 12.88 -26.81 5.46
CA ARG A 149 13.22 -27.68 6.61
C ARG A 149 12.72 -29.12 6.46
N LYS A 150 11.53 -29.32 5.90
CA LYS A 150 11.02 -30.68 5.63
C LYS A 150 11.86 -31.40 4.58
N VAL A 151 12.22 -30.73 3.49
CA VAL A 151 13.08 -31.28 2.44
C VAL A 151 14.45 -31.65 3.03
N ALA A 152 15.10 -30.73 3.75
CA ALA A 152 16.39 -31.00 4.40
C ALA A 152 16.33 -32.22 5.34
N LYS A 153 15.27 -32.34 6.16
CA LYS A 153 15.08 -33.51 7.04
C LYS A 153 14.95 -34.82 6.26
N HIS A 154 14.17 -34.84 5.17
CA HIS A 154 14.07 -36.04 4.33
C HIS A 154 15.42 -36.43 3.74
N THR A 155 16.20 -35.46 3.23
CA THR A 155 17.54 -35.73 2.71
C THR A 155 18.47 -36.31 3.78
N HIS A 156 18.47 -35.75 4.99
CA HIS A 156 19.27 -36.28 6.11
C HIS A 156 18.86 -37.72 6.50
N HIS A 157 17.57 -38.02 6.53
CA HIS A 157 17.09 -39.39 6.80
C HIS A 157 17.48 -40.37 5.68
N SER A 158 17.35 -39.99 4.41
CA SER A 158 17.74 -40.82 3.27
C SER A 158 19.25 -41.12 3.27
N VAL A 159 20.08 -40.11 3.50
CA VAL A 159 21.55 -40.28 3.57
C VAL A 159 21.96 -41.14 4.76
N GLY A 160 21.30 -40.96 5.92
CA GLY A 160 21.53 -41.78 7.10
C GLY A 160 21.15 -43.26 6.88
N ALA A 161 20.01 -43.51 6.24
CA ALA A 161 19.56 -44.87 5.91
C ALA A 161 20.51 -45.58 4.95
N VAL A 162 21.02 -44.88 3.92
CA VAL A 162 22.00 -45.44 2.98
C VAL A 162 23.34 -45.76 3.68
N LYS A 163 23.84 -44.86 4.54
CA LYS A 163 25.06 -45.12 5.32
C LYS A 163 24.90 -46.29 6.29
N GLY A 164 23.74 -46.42 6.94
CA GLY A 164 23.43 -47.55 7.81
C GLY A 164 23.40 -48.89 7.07
N ALA A 165 22.73 -48.92 5.90
CA ALA A 165 22.66 -50.11 5.05
C ALA A 165 24.04 -50.53 4.50
N ALA A 166 24.91 -49.57 4.15
CA ALA A 166 26.27 -49.84 3.71
C ALA A 166 27.16 -50.42 4.83
N LYS A 167 26.96 -49.98 6.08
CA LYS A 167 27.71 -50.50 7.24
C LYS A 167 27.26 -51.90 7.65
N ALA A 168 25.99 -52.24 7.47
CA ALA A 168 25.45 -53.58 7.78
C ALA A 168 25.81 -54.66 6.74
N ARG A 169 26.33 -54.26 5.56
CA ARG A 169 26.80 -55.17 4.49
C ARG A 169 28.31 -55.49 4.56
N LYS A 170 29.05 -54.87 5.48
CA LYS A 170 30.46 -55.16 5.76
C LYS A 170 30.56 -56.01 7.02
#